data_AF-A0AAN9YBQ0-F1
#
_entry.id   AF-A0AAN9YBQ0-F1
#
_cell.length_a   1.000
_cell.length_b   1.000
_cell.length_c   1.000
_cell.angle_alpha   90.00
_cell.angle_beta   90.00
_cell.angle_gamma   90.00
#
_symmetry.space_group_name_H-M   'P 1'
#
loop_
_entity.id
_entity.type
_entity.pdbx_description
1 polymer ?
#
loop_
_entity_poly.entity_id
_entity_poly.type
_entity_poly.pdbx_seq_one_letter_code
_entity_poly.pdbx_strand_id
1 'polypeptide(L)'
;MLDNYLSTTLDDGFSILSWWEIFVRLPNISFVMHKITMDPSHHQSADCKFPYWITDHHTWHLLDHSKTYHFSAHNGTLKVMSTIDGETKLEMRAVCNMILESSENKAMISAHITTGCDSGYRCMSFYRRDGHVIEIQQSNKEVQIAEEACTIQNFNQQTLPFITLVSK
;
A
#
# COMPACT_ATOMS: atom_id res chain seq x y z
N MET A 1 31.69 -13.29 54.86
CA MET A 1 31.21 -14.68 54.73
C MET A 1 30.08 -14.62 53.70
N LEU A 2 30.41 -14.69 52.40
CA LEU A 2 30.46 -15.92 51.57
C LEU A 2 29.08 -16.61 51.60
N ASP A 3 28.31 -16.66 50.51
CA ASP A 3 28.68 -17.34 49.25
C ASP A 3 27.81 -16.93 48.02
N ASN A 4 28.47 -16.87 46.84
CA ASN A 4 28.12 -17.48 45.53
C ASN A 4 26.80 -17.12 44.80
N TYR A 5 26.69 -17.09 43.46
CA TYR A 5 27.59 -17.02 42.30
C TYR A 5 26.64 -16.90 41.07
N LEU A 6 27.07 -16.15 40.05
CA LEU A 6 26.62 -16.11 38.64
C LEU A 6 25.25 -15.49 38.24
N SER A 7 25.42 -14.32 37.63
CA SER A 7 24.59 -13.70 36.58
C SER A 7 24.76 -14.44 35.25
N THR A 8 23.68 -14.64 34.49
CA THR A 8 23.75 -14.81 33.02
C THR A 8 22.57 -14.14 32.33
N THR A 9 22.90 -13.03 31.67
CA THR A 9 22.24 -12.43 30.53
C THR A 9 22.20 -13.42 29.37
N LEU A 10 21.03 -13.68 28.79
CA LEU A 10 20.91 -14.41 27.51
C LEU A 10 20.98 -13.40 26.36
N ASP A 11 22.23 -13.09 25.98
CA ASP A 11 22.62 -12.71 24.63
C ASP A 11 22.73 -14.00 23.82
N ASP A 12 21.70 -14.35 23.05
CA ASP A 12 21.78 -15.48 22.12
C ASP A 12 22.03 -14.98 20.69
N GLY A 13 23.29 -14.64 20.45
CA GLY A 13 23.90 -14.74 19.14
C GLY A 13 23.91 -16.20 18.69
N PHE A 14 22.87 -16.63 17.97
CA PHE A 14 22.85 -17.93 17.33
C PHE A 14 23.77 -17.93 16.10
N SER A 15 24.97 -18.47 16.32
CA SER A 15 25.92 -18.89 15.29
C SER A 15 25.27 -19.88 14.31
N ILE A 16 25.45 -19.61 13.02
CA ILE A 16 24.90 -20.29 11.85
C ILE A 16 25.44 -21.72 11.63
N LEU A 17 26.12 -22.31 12.61
CA LEU A 17 26.91 -23.54 12.45
C LEU A 17 26.41 -24.74 13.26
N SER A 18 25.10 -24.88 13.46
CA SER A 18 24.55 -26.07 14.15
C SER A 18 23.26 -26.66 13.56
N TRP A 19 22.88 -26.32 12.33
CA TRP A 19 21.68 -26.89 11.69
C TRP A 19 21.95 -28.17 10.88
N TRP A 20 23.21 -28.54 10.62
CA TRP A 20 23.54 -29.71 9.81
C TRP A 20 23.23 -31.07 10.50
N GLU A 21 23.07 -31.09 11.82
CA GLU A 21 22.71 -32.30 12.59
C GLU A 21 21.20 -32.59 12.64
N ILE A 22 20.33 -31.66 12.19
CA ILE A 22 18.87 -31.90 12.12
C ILE A 22 18.45 -32.49 10.75
N PHE A 23 19.22 -32.25 9.68
CA PHE A 23 18.85 -32.63 8.31
C PHE A 23 18.85 -34.13 7.99
N VAL A 24 19.33 -35.01 8.89
CA VAL A 24 19.52 -36.44 8.56
C VAL A 24 18.34 -37.35 8.98
N ARG A 25 17.29 -36.83 9.62
CA ARG A 25 16.26 -37.71 10.26
C ARG A 25 14.83 -37.67 9.74
N LEU A 26 14.49 -37.04 8.62
CA LEU A 26 13.13 -37.09 8.06
C LEU A 26 13.14 -37.20 6.53
N PRO A 27 13.10 -38.42 5.95
CA PRO A 27 13.25 -38.63 4.51
C PRO A 27 12.00 -38.27 3.66
N ASN A 28 10.99 -37.59 4.21
CA ASN A 28 9.71 -37.37 3.49
C ASN A 28 9.06 -35.98 3.68
N ILE A 29 9.81 -34.96 4.10
CA ILE A 29 9.27 -33.59 4.13
C ILE A 29 9.95 -32.77 3.03
N SER A 30 9.19 -32.49 1.97
CA SER A 30 9.58 -31.49 0.98
C SER A 30 9.50 -30.12 1.64
N PHE A 31 10.63 -29.61 2.12
CA PHE A 31 10.75 -28.22 2.53
C PHE A 31 10.86 -27.37 1.25
N VAL A 32 9.73 -26.87 0.77
CA VAL A 32 9.73 -25.75 -0.19
C VAL A 32 10.17 -24.52 0.59
N MET A 33 11.47 -24.20 0.52
CA MET A 33 11.98 -22.94 1.01
C MET A 33 11.43 -21.84 0.09
N HIS A 34 10.31 -21.22 0.49
CA HIS A 34 9.87 -19.98 -0.13
C HIS A 34 10.97 -18.95 0.11
N LYS A 35 11.66 -18.60 -0.96
CA LYS A 35 12.61 -17.50 -0.97
C LYS A 35 11.78 -16.23 -0.78
N ILE A 36 11.62 -15.78 0.47
CA ILE A 36 11.13 -14.43 0.73
C ILE A 36 12.29 -13.51 0.34
N THR A 37 12.36 -13.16 -0.94
CA THR A 37 13.13 -11.98 -1.35
C THR A 37 12.39 -10.80 -0.72
N MET A 38 12.93 -10.26 0.37
CA MET A 38 12.76 -8.84 0.65
C MET A 38 13.39 -8.14 -0.55
N ASP A 39 12.58 -7.78 -1.54
CA ASP A 39 13.01 -6.96 -2.65
C ASP A 39 13.38 -5.59 -2.06
N PRO A 40 14.66 -5.19 -2.07
CA PRO A 40 15.09 -3.90 -1.58
C PRO A 40 14.81 -2.82 -2.64
N SER A 41 13.64 -2.85 -3.29
CA SER A 41 13.16 -1.78 -4.18
C SER A 41 12.65 -0.60 -3.35
N HIS A 42 13.52 -0.10 -2.47
CA HIS A 42 13.42 1.14 -1.73
C HIS A 42 13.98 2.28 -2.58
N HIS A 43 13.61 2.32 -3.85
CA HIS A 43 13.94 3.39 -4.78
C HIS A 43 12.61 3.92 -5.29
N GLN A 44 12.34 5.21 -5.05
CA GLN A 44 11.27 5.94 -5.75
C GLN A 44 11.33 5.56 -7.23
N SER A 45 10.38 4.76 -7.69
CA SER A 45 10.39 4.31 -9.07
C SER A 45 9.96 5.51 -9.91
N ALA A 46 10.85 6.00 -10.76
CA ALA A 46 10.56 7.03 -11.76
C ALA A 46 9.37 6.67 -12.70
N ASP A 47 8.85 5.44 -12.59
CA ASP A 47 7.76 4.87 -13.37
C ASP A 47 6.59 4.35 -12.52
N CYS A 48 6.36 4.88 -11.31
CA CYS A 48 5.17 4.53 -10.51
C CYS A 48 3.89 4.91 -11.27
N LYS A 49 3.09 3.90 -11.63
CA LYS A 49 1.81 4.07 -12.35
C LYS A 49 0.71 3.29 -11.66
N PHE A 50 -0.48 3.88 -11.62
CA PHE A 50 -1.69 3.18 -11.24
C PHE A 50 -1.88 1.96 -12.17
N PRO A 51 -2.28 0.80 -11.62
CA PRO A 51 -2.53 -0.41 -12.39
C PRO A 51 -3.46 -0.20 -13.57
N TYR A 52 -3.18 -0.90 -14.67
CA TYR A 52 -3.95 -0.78 -15.91
C TYR A 52 -5.44 -1.05 -15.72
N TRP A 53 -5.82 -1.99 -14.85
CA TRP A 53 -7.23 -2.35 -14.65
C TRP A 53 -8.03 -1.25 -13.97
N ILE A 54 -7.38 -0.30 -13.28
CA ILE A 54 -8.02 0.90 -12.75
C ILE A 54 -8.10 1.97 -13.83
N THR A 55 -7.03 2.11 -14.62
CA THR A 55 -6.88 3.17 -15.60
C THR A 55 -7.43 2.84 -16.98
N ASP A 56 -7.92 1.61 -17.20
CA ASP A 56 -8.70 1.21 -18.38
C ASP A 56 -9.92 2.14 -18.56
N HIS A 57 -10.52 2.53 -17.42
CA HIS A 57 -11.39 3.68 -17.34
C HIS A 57 -10.64 4.87 -16.71
N HIS A 58 -10.49 5.96 -17.45
CA HIS A 58 -9.82 7.16 -16.92
C HIS A 58 -10.72 8.01 -16.02
N THR A 59 -12.03 7.81 -16.03
CA THR A 59 -12.97 8.63 -15.25
C THR A 59 -13.92 7.74 -14.47
N TRP A 60 -13.91 7.93 -13.16
CA TRP A 60 -14.74 7.24 -12.19
C TRP A 60 -15.55 8.26 -11.40
N HIS A 61 -16.72 7.87 -10.92
CA HIS A 61 -17.60 8.73 -10.14
C HIS A 61 -18.00 8.06 -8.84
N LEU A 62 -18.22 8.86 -7.79
CA LEU A 62 -19.02 8.39 -6.65
C LEU A 62 -20.42 8.01 -7.13
N LEU A 63 -21.08 7.12 -6.38
CA LEU A 63 -22.46 6.70 -6.66
C LEU A 63 -23.46 7.87 -6.71
N ASP A 64 -23.22 8.92 -5.95
CA ASP A 64 -24.03 10.14 -5.92
C ASP A 64 -23.56 11.21 -6.93
N HIS A 65 -22.52 10.93 -7.71
CA HIS A 65 -21.87 11.86 -8.64
C HIS A 65 -21.32 13.15 -8.01
N SER A 66 -21.22 13.24 -6.68
CA SER A 66 -20.72 14.43 -5.99
C SER A 66 -19.21 14.65 -6.20
N LYS A 67 -18.47 13.57 -6.49
CA LYS A 67 -17.05 13.61 -6.84
C LYS A 67 -16.73 12.78 -8.07
N THR A 68 -15.74 13.27 -8.81
CA THR A 68 -15.17 12.61 -9.99
C THR A 68 -13.68 12.35 -9.76
N TYR A 69 -13.27 11.13 -10.06
CA TYR A 69 -11.92 10.60 -9.92
C TYR A 69 -11.37 10.39 -11.34
N HIS A 70 -10.41 11.21 -11.73
CA HIS A 70 -9.87 11.21 -13.08
C HIS A 70 -8.38 10.86 -13.11
N PHE A 71 -8.03 9.76 -13.78
CA PHE A 71 -6.66 9.31 -14.00
C PHE A 71 -6.10 9.95 -15.27
N SER A 72 -4.89 10.51 -15.20
CA SER A 72 -4.23 11.16 -16.34
C SER A 72 -3.69 10.17 -17.37
N ALA A 73 -3.45 10.63 -18.60
CA ALA A 73 -2.99 9.84 -19.75
C ALA A 73 -1.64 9.11 -19.59
N HIS A 74 -0.91 9.36 -18.50
CA HIS A 74 0.32 8.64 -18.16
C HIS A 74 0.17 7.71 -16.95
N ASN A 75 -1.07 7.52 -16.47
CA ASN A 75 -1.43 6.65 -15.35
C ASN A 75 -0.69 6.94 -14.04
N GLY A 76 0.02 8.07 -13.91
CA GLY A 76 0.80 8.41 -12.71
C GLY A 76 0.08 9.38 -11.76
N THR A 77 -1.07 9.94 -12.17
CA THR A 77 -1.78 10.93 -11.38
C THR A 77 -3.28 10.68 -11.40
N LEU A 78 -3.89 10.70 -10.22
CA LEU A 78 -5.32 10.74 -9.97
C LEU A 78 -5.69 12.16 -9.52
N LYS A 79 -6.70 12.75 -10.14
CA LYS A 79 -7.32 14.01 -9.71
C LYS A 79 -8.71 13.72 -9.18
N VAL A 80 -9.01 14.18 -7.97
CA VAL A 80 -10.35 14.14 -7.38
C VAL A 80 -10.94 15.53 -7.45
N MET A 81 -12.10 15.61 -8.09
CA MET A 81 -12.82 16.85 -8.31
C MET A 81 -14.17 16.75 -7.63
N SER A 82 -14.54 17.76 -6.85
CA SER A 82 -15.88 17.90 -6.28
C SER A 82 -16.75 18.74 -7.20
N THR A 83 -18.02 18.36 -7.33
CA THR A 83 -19.04 19.13 -8.03
C THR A 83 -19.93 19.82 -7.00
N ILE A 84 -19.85 21.15 -6.91
CA ILE A 84 -20.61 21.99 -5.97
C ILE A 84 -21.33 23.04 -6.80
N ASP A 85 -22.65 23.12 -6.70
CA ASP A 85 -23.50 24.10 -7.40
C ASP A 85 -23.29 24.15 -8.93
N GLY A 86 -22.95 23.00 -9.53
CA GLY A 86 -22.67 22.88 -10.97
C GLY A 86 -21.24 23.27 -11.37
N GLU A 87 -20.44 23.79 -10.44
CA GLU A 87 -19.01 24.05 -10.65
C GLU A 87 -18.16 22.86 -10.22
N THR A 88 -17.17 22.50 -11.03
CA THR A 88 -16.22 21.42 -10.74
C THR A 88 -14.92 22.02 -10.22
N LYS A 89 -14.57 21.69 -8.97
CA LYS A 89 -13.36 22.18 -8.32
C LYS A 89 -12.40 21.04 -8.01
N LEU A 90 -11.11 21.25 -8.30
CA LEU A 90 -10.06 20.31 -7.89
C LEU A 90 -9.97 20.29 -6.36
N GLU A 91 -10.22 19.13 -5.78
CA GLU A 91 -10.15 18.91 -4.34
C GLU A 91 -8.82 18.30 -3.94
N MET A 92 -8.37 17.28 -4.66
CA MET A 92 -7.17 16.52 -4.32
C MET A 92 -6.45 16.07 -5.59
N ARG A 93 -5.12 16.12 -5.59
CA ARG A 93 -4.25 15.48 -6.57
C ARG A 93 -3.41 14.42 -5.89
N ALA A 94 -3.51 13.18 -6.34
CA ALA A 94 -2.70 12.05 -5.88
C ALA A 94 -1.72 11.62 -6.99
N VAL A 95 -0.43 11.60 -6.70
CA VAL A 95 0.63 11.14 -7.60
C VAL A 95 1.18 9.83 -7.06
N CYS A 96 1.28 8.80 -7.89
CA CYS A 96 1.84 7.51 -7.50
C CYS A 96 3.30 7.71 -7.05
N ASN A 97 3.64 7.29 -5.83
CA ASN A 97 5.02 7.32 -5.33
C ASN A 97 5.64 5.91 -5.31
N MET A 98 4.93 4.94 -4.74
CA MET A 98 5.36 3.54 -4.69
C MET A 98 4.17 2.58 -4.67
N ILE A 99 4.34 1.42 -5.27
CA ILE A 99 3.37 0.31 -5.23
C ILE A 99 3.87 -0.70 -4.19
N LEU A 100 3.06 -1.00 -3.17
CA LEU A 100 3.39 -1.94 -2.10
C LEU A 100 2.81 -3.33 -2.36
N GLU A 101 1.64 -3.39 -2.98
CA GLU A 101 0.96 -4.63 -3.35
C GLU A 101 0.26 -4.39 -4.69
N SER A 102 0.35 -5.34 -5.61
CA SER A 102 -0.39 -5.27 -6.88
C SER A 102 -0.75 -6.66 -7.36
N SER A 103 -2.02 -6.84 -7.63
CA SER A 103 -2.63 -8.05 -8.16
C SER A 103 -3.74 -7.65 -9.16
N GLU A 104 -4.40 -8.64 -9.74
CA GLU A 104 -5.51 -8.41 -10.67
C GLU A 104 -6.73 -7.73 -10.02
N ASN A 105 -6.92 -7.94 -8.71
CA ASN A 105 -8.12 -7.49 -7.99
C ASN A 105 -7.83 -6.51 -6.84
N LYS A 106 -6.56 -6.25 -6.53
CA LYS A 106 -6.17 -5.36 -5.44
C LYS A 106 -4.85 -4.69 -5.76
N ALA A 107 -4.74 -3.41 -5.45
CA ALA A 107 -3.47 -2.69 -5.44
C ALA A 107 -3.38 -1.79 -4.22
N MET A 108 -2.23 -1.77 -3.56
CA MET A 108 -1.92 -0.88 -2.44
C MET A 108 -0.75 0.01 -2.82
N ILE A 109 -0.94 1.31 -2.69
CA ILE A 109 -0.04 2.34 -3.20
C ILE A 109 0.12 3.41 -2.13
N SER A 110 1.36 3.86 -1.92
CA SER A 110 1.61 5.13 -1.24
C SER A 110 1.68 6.22 -2.29
N ALA A 111 0.80 7.21 -2.16
CA ALA A 111 0.64 8.29 -3.12
C ALA A 111 0.97 9.63 -2.46
N HIS A 112 1.71 10.47 -3.18
CA HIS A 112 1.91 11.86 -2.80
C HIS A 112 0.63 12.65 -3.10
N ILE A 113 0.02 13.16 -2.05
CA ILE A 113 -1.23 13.92 -2.06
C ILE A 113 -0.91 15.40 -2.03
N THR A 114 -1.66 16.18 -2.79
CA THR A 114 -1.67 17.63 -2.76
C THR A 114 -3.11 18.12 -2.69
N THR A 115 -3.42 18.87 -1.63
CA THR A 115 -4.74 19.43 -1.35
C THR A 115 -4.56 20.92 -1.08
N GLY A 116 -4.92 21.78 -2.04
CA GLY A 116 -4.63 23.21 -1.95
C GLY A 116 -3.12 23.47 -1.85
N CYS A 117 -2.69 24.06 -0.73
CA CYS A 117 -1.28 24.35 -0.45
C CYS A 117 -0.58 23.25 0.36
N ASP A 118 -1.33 22.28 0.89
CA ASP A 118 -0.79 21.23 1.75
C ASP A 118 -0.43 19.99 0.94
N SER A 119 0.62 19.30 1.39
CA SER A 119 1.08 18.06 0.75
C SER A 119 1.66 17.06 1.74
N GLY A 120 1.64 15.80 1.35
CA GLY A 120 2.16 14.67 2.11
C GLY A 120 1.75 13.36 1.47
N TYR A 121 1.99 12.23 2.12
CA TYR A 121 1.72 10.90 1.58
C TYR A 121 0.51 10.27 2.26
N ARG A 122 -0.35 9.62 1.47
CA ARG A 122 -1.42 8.76 1.97
C ARG A 122 -1.29 7.38 1.39
N CYS A 123 -1.62 6.37 2.19
CA CYS A 123 -1.82 5.03 1.65
C CYS A 123 -3.19 4.94 1.01
N MET A 124 -3.26 4.30 -0.15
CA MET A 124 -4.49 4.02 -0.88
C MET A 124 -4.51 2.54 -1.26
N SER A 125 -5.57 1.83 -0.91
CA SER A 125 -5.87 0.49 -1.42
C SER A 125 -7.05 0.56 -2.39
N PHE A 126 -6.85 0.01 -3.57
CA PHE A 126 -7.85 -0.11 -4.63
C PHE A 126 -8.26 -1.58 -4.73
N TYR A 127 -9.55 -1.82 -4.87
CA TYR A 127 -10.13 -3.15 -5.02
C TYR A 127 -10.98 -3.19 -6.28
N ARG A 128 -10.67 -4.12 -7.17
CA ARG A 128 -11.51 -4.41 -8.35
C ARG A 128 -12.69 -5.25 -7.89
N ARG A 129 -13.92 -4.75 -8.09
CA ARG A 129 -15.15 -5.52 -7.82
C ARG A 129 -15.76 -6.06 -9.09
N ASP A 130 -15.78 -5.24 -10.13
CA ASP A 130 -16.20 -5.56 -11.49
C ASP A 130 -15.39 -4.70 -12.48
N GLY A 131 -15.56 -4.89 -13.80
CA GLY A 131 -14.98 -4.02 -14.82
C GLY A 131 -15.35 -2.54 -14.63
N HIS A 132 -16.57 -2.24 -14.20
CA HIS A 132 -17.06 -0.86 -14.02
C HIS A 132 -17.30 -0.48 -12.55
N VAL A 133 -16.81 -1.28 -11.60
CA VAL A 133 -16.96 -1.02 -10.16
C VAL A 133 -15.66 -1.27 -9.42
N ILE A 134 -15.17 -0.24 -8.75
CA ILE A 134 -14.02 -0.34 -7.86
C ILE A 134 -14.36 0.21 -6.48
N GLU A 135 -13.56 -0.19 -5.49
CA GLU A 135 -13.59 0.40 -4.17
C GLU A 135 -12.22 0.92 -3.78
N ILE A 136 -12.21 2.01 -3.01
CA ILE A 136 -11.00 2.63 -2.49
C ILE A 136 -11.08 2.70 -0.97
N GLN A 137 -9.99 2.34 -0.30
CA GLN A 137 -9.71 2.73 1.08
C GLN A 137 -8.49 3.62 1.10
N GLN A 138 -8.48 4.66 1.93
CA GLN A 138 -7.33 5.56 2.06
C GLN A 138 -7.10 5.97 3.50
N SER A 139 -5.86 6.31 3.86
CA SER A 139 -5.57 6.87 5.19
C SER A 139 -6.28 8.22 5.37
N ASN A 140 -6.74 8.50 6.60
CA ASN A 140 -7.43 9.75 6.92
C ASN A 140 -6.48 10.94 7.05
N LYS A 141 -5.18 10.67 7.25
CA LYS A 141 -4.14 11.67 7.45
C LYS A 141 -3.00 11.45 6.49
N GLU A 142 -2.38 12.54 6.08
CA GLU A 142 -1.10 12.58 5.40
C GLU A 142 0.05 12.37 6.41
N VAL A 143 1.08 11.67 5.96
CA VAL A 143 2.39 11.59 6.63
C VAL A 143 3.46 12.23 5.76
N GLN A 144 4.62 12.55 6.32
CA GLN A 144 5.70 13.21 5.58
C GLN A 144 6.66 12.23 4.90
N ILE A 145 6.66 10.96 5.33
CA ILE A 145 7.52 9.89 4.82
C ILE A 145 6.64 8.88 4.08
N ALA A 146 6.97 8.60 2.83
CA ALA A 146 6.12 7.78 1.95
C ALA A 146 5.92 6.35 2.46
N GLU A 147 6.96 5.78 3.08
CA GLU A 147 7.00 4.42 3.60
C GLU A 147 6.17 4.25 4.87
N GLU A 148 5.99 5.32 5.64
CA GLU A 148 5.17 5.31 6.84
C GLU A 148 3.67 5.31 6.51
N ALA A 149 3.30 5.76 5.32
CA ALA A 149 1.90 5.99 4.94
C ALA A 149 1.05 4.71 5.04
N CYS A 150 1.62 3.59 4.59
CA CYS A 150 0.95 2.28 4.54
C CYS A 150 1.26 1.38 5.75
N THR A 151 1.89 1.90 6.79
CA THR A 151 2.09 1.14 8.04
C THR A 151 0.74 0.92 8.74
N ILE A 152 0.63 -0.15 9.53
CA ILE A 152 -0.60 -0.51 10.25
C ILE A 152 -1.13 0.60 11.18
N GLN A 153 -0.24 1.49 11.66
CA GLN A 153 -0.61 2.61 12.51
C GLN A 153 -1.34 3.71 11.74
N ASN A 154 -0.95 3.95 10.48
CA ASN A 154 -1.49 5.01 9.63
C ASN A 154 -2.58 4.50 8.68
N PHE A 155 -2.56 3.21 8.37
CA PHE A 155 -3.48 2.57 7.43
C PHE A 155 -3.91 1.19 7.93
N ASN A 156 -5.11 1.12 8.50
CA ASN A 156 -5.75 -0.15 8.89
C ASN A 156 -6.96 -0.43 7.99
N GLN A 157 -6.79 -1.39 7.09
CA GLN A 157 -7.83 -1.81 6.12
C GLN A 157 -9.12 -2.30 6.77
N GLN A 158 -9.10 -2.74 8.03
CA GLN A 158 -10.29 -3.24 8.71
C GLN A 158 -11.17 -2.10 9.24
N THR A 159 -10.58 -0.93 9.50
CA THR A 159 -11.28 0.20 10.13
C THR A 159 -11.60 1.33 9.16
N LEU A 160 -10.90 1.39 8.03
CA LEU A 160 -11.08 2.47 7.06
C LEU A 160 -12.30 2.20 6.16
N PRO A 161 -13.11 3.23 5.88
CA PRO A 161 -14.31 3.07 5.06
C PRO A 161 -13.95 2.77 3.60
N PHE A 162 -14.80 1.99 2.95
CA PHE A 162 -14.76 1.82 1.51
C PHE A 162 -15.49 2.97 0.82
N ILE A 163 -14.90 3.47 -0.24
CA ILE A 163 -15.50 4.42 -1.18
C ILE A 163 -15.72 3.67 -2.48
N THR A 164 -16.99 3.46 -2.86
CA THR A 164 -17.34 2.80 -4.11
C THR A 164 -17.39 3.80 -5.26
N LEU A 165 -16.71 3.46 -6.35
CA LEU A 165 -16.69 4.25 -7.58
C LEU A 165 -17.18 3.43 -8.77
N VAL A 166 -17.83 4.12 -9.70
CA VAL A 166 -18.35 3.53 -10.94
C VAL A 166 -17.84 4.27 -12.17
N SER A 167 -17.58 3.53 -13.25
CA SER A 167 -17.28 4.05 -14.57
C SER A 167 -18.49 3.85 -15.52
N LYS A 168 -18.47 4.56 -16.66
CA LYS A 168 -19.46 4.40 -17.73
C LYS A 168 -19.04 3.35 -18.75
#